data_AF-D8QCC2-F1
#
_entry.id   AF-D8QCC2-F1
#
_cell.length_a   1.000
_cell.length_b   1.000
_cell.length_c   1.000
_cell.angle_alpha   90.00
_cell.angle_beta   90.00
_cell.angle_gamma   90.00
#
_symmetry.space_group_name_H-M   'P 1'
#
loop_
_entity.id
_entity.type
_entity.pdbx_description
1 polymer ?
#
loop_
_entity_poly.entity_id
_entity_poly.type
_entity_poly.pdbx_seq_one_letter_code
_entity_poly.pdbx_strand_id
1 'polypeptide(L)'
;MLARTPSPSALPVRAVERTAEGNVVPFPQVPTEILRDIVDVAAASSPKTAAALTLTASHVREWVLPMMYHTVVLSTSPSITKFLAAVSSTHVPPTSRLRPRAPLPDLVRNLAILALGPVDSIVSIIERCRYVQNRACGFSLAGYKQRTAPLESDEGADAVARTRLAAREQHFLGLSCRDGFHPALIAPSTTHLQLQLVPQTAHLLSGIPEHVPSLTHLAVSLSASTPASSLPQLLPELVQLLRNSSTLQVLMVQVAGFGHVKLTDALDEWRSSTAQDDRVVVCAAPISLVRQWTDTNGFAVGGLWRKAERVVRERQENRRREAEEREKRIRPMVRFQAIPRPEMGRRKTSSSRVRRLRSRSRSRTSERFIV
;
A
#
# COMPACT_ATOMS: atom_id res chain seq x y z
N MET A 1 4.85 -27.10 27.16
CA MET A 1 5.75 -28.03 26.43
C MET A 1 5.81 -27.58 24.97
N LEU A 2 6.86 -26.85 24.58
CA LEU A 2 7.07 -26.44 23.19
C LEU A 2 7.88 -27.52 22.48
N ALA A 3 7.29 -28.17 21.48
CA ALA A 3 7.95 -29.19 20.68
C ALA A 3 9.15 -28.57 19.94
N ARG A 4 10.36 -29.09 20.19
CA ARG A 4 11.56 -28.76 19.42
C ARG A 4 11.33 -29.21 17.98
N THR A 5 11.26 -28.27 17.04
CA THR A 5 11.33 -28.59 15.61
C THR A 5 12.67 -29.27 15.32
N PRO A 6 12.70 -30.43 14.63
CA PRO A 6 13.94 -31.11 14.29
C PRO A 6 14.80 -30.19 13.43
N SER A 7 16.08 -30.05 13.79
CA SER A 7 17.06 -29.36 12.96
C SER A 7 17.05 -29.98 11.55
N PRO A 8 16.99 -29.17 10.48
CA PRO A 8 17.06 -29.69 9.13
C PRO A 8 18.35 -30.51 8.99
N SER A 9 18.21 -31.78 8.58
CA SER A 9 19.34 -32.65 8.28
C SER A 9 20.25 -31.92 7.31
N ALA A 10 21.49 -31.64 7.75
CA ALA A 10 22.49 -31.03 6.90
C ALA A 10 22.67 -31.92 5.67
N LEU A 11 22.24 -31.43 4.51
CA LEU A 11 22.52 -32.11 3.25
C LEU A 11 24.04 -32.30 3.15
N PRO A 12 24.52 -33.47 2.72
CA PRO A 12 25.95 -33.71 2.56
C PRO A 12 26.50 -32.62 1.65
N VAL A 13 27.43 -31.82 2.17
CA VAL A 13 28.16 -30.84 1.38
C VAL A 13 28.94 -31.64 0.35
N ARG A 14 28.42 -31.72 -0.88
CA ARG A 14 29.13 -32.32 -2.00
C ARG A 14 30.45 -31.57 -2.10
N ALA A 15 31.54 -32.29 -1.83
CA ALA A 15 32.88 -31.78 -2.02
C ALA A 15 32.97 -31.21 -3.43
N VAL A 16 33.55 -30.01 -3.55
CA VAL A 16 33.87 -29.41 -4.84
C VAL A 16 34.54 -30.50 -5.67
N GLU A 17 33.94 -30.88 -6.81
CA GLU A 17 34.51 -31.85 -7.73
C GLU A 17 35.82 -31.26 -8.24
N ARG A 18 36.89 -31.52 -7.50
CA ARG A 18 38.24 -31.29 -7.95
C ARG A 18 38.49 -32.38 -8.97
N THR A 19 38.86 -31.97 -10.17
CA THR A 19 39.49 -32.89 -11.13
C THR A 19 40.66 -33.61 -10.45
N ALA A 20 41.08 -34.77 -10.96
CA ALA A 20 42.21 -35.51 -10.42
C ALA A 20 43.51 -34.67 -10.30
N GLU A 21 43.59 -33.55 -11.03
CA GLU A 21 44.69 -32.59 -11.04
C GLU A 21 44.51 -31.40 -10.08
N GLY A 22 43.40 -31.33 -9.34
CA GLY A 22 43.10 -30.19 -8.45
C GLY A 22 42.57 -28.94 -9.15
N ASN A 23 42.31 -29.00 -10.47
CA ASN A 23 41.75 -27.88 -11.21
C ASN A 23 40.28 -27.65 -10.82
N VAL A 24 39.95 -26.38 -10.53
CA VAL A 24 38.59 -25.91 -10.23
C VAL A 24 37.77 -26.01 -11.52
N VAL A 25 36.79 -26.91 -11.56
CA VAL A 25 35.86 -27.00 -12.68
C VAL A 25 35.01 -25.71 -12.68
N PRO A 26 35.02 -24.92 -13.77
CA PRO A 26 34.18 -23.74 -13.84
C PRO A 26 32.72 -24.16 -13.72
N PHE A 27 31.92 -23.36 -13.03
CA PHE A 27 30.48 -23.57 -12.95
C PHE A 27 29.93 -23.71 -14.39
N PRO A 28 29.04 -24.67 -14.67
CA PRO A 28 28.47 -24.83 -16.01
C PRO A 28 27.92 -23.50 -16.51
N GLN A 29 27.98 -23.27 -17.82
CA GLN A 29 27.48 -22.03 -18.42
C GLN A 29 25.95 -21.97 -18.30
N VAL A 30 25.48 -21.48 -17.15
CA VAL A 30 24.06 -21.22 -16.88
C VAL A 30 23.76 -19.79 -17.36
N PRO A 31 22.67 -19.57 -18.13
CA PRO A 31 22.24 -18.24 -18.52
C PRO A 31 22.08 -17.32 -17.30
N THR A 32 22.42 -16.04 -17.45
CA THR A 32 22.46 -15.09 -16.32
C THR A 32 21.07 -14.89 -15.71
N GLU A 33 20.02 -15.01 -16.51
CA GLU A 33 18.62 -14.91 -16.12
C GLU A 33 18.25 -16.01 -15.13
N ILE A 34 18.67 -17.26 -15.39
CA ILE A 34 18.40 -18.40 -14.52
C ILE A 34 19.16 -18.26 -13.20
N LEU A 35 20.42 -17.81 -13.24
CA LEU A 35 21.19 -17.53 -12.03
C LEU A 35 20.52 -16.43 -11.20
N ARG A 36 20.02 -15.38 -11.84
CA ARG A 36 19.29 -14.30 -11.17
C ARG A 36 18.02 -14.80 -10.51
N ASP A 37 17.20 -15.60 -11.20
CA ASP A 37 15.98 -16.16 -10.63
C ASP A 37 16.28 -17.04 -9.40
N ILE A 38 17.32 -17.86 -9.46
CA ILE A 38 17.77 -18.69 -8.33
C ILE A 38 18.21 -17.80 -7.16
N VAL A 39 19.01 -16.77 -7.43
CA VAL A 39 19.50 -15.82 -6.42
C VAL A 39 18.34 -15.04 -5.81
N ASP A 40 17.37 -14.60 -6.60
CA ASP A 40 16.20 -13.85 -6.14
C ASP A 40 15.34 -14.73 -5.22
N VAL A 41 15.05 -15.99 -5.61
CA VAL A 41 14.33 -16.94 -4.75
C VAL A 41 15.11 -17.22 -3.46
N ALA A 42 16.42 -17.45 -3.56
CA ALA A 42 17.27 -17.70 -2.40
C ALA A 42 17.34 -16.50 -1.45
N ALA A 43 17.48 -15.28 -1.98
CA ALA A 43 17.49 -14.04 -1.20
C ALA A 43 16.12 -13.77 -0.55
N ALA A 44 15.02 -14.03 -1.26
CA ALA A 44 13.67 -13.87 -0.72
C ALA A 44 13.34 -14.86 0.42
N SER A 45 14.01 -16.01 0.48
CA SER A 45 13.76 -17.04 1.50
C SER A 45 14.13 -16.60 2.92
N SER A 46 15.22 -15.83 3.08
CA SER A 46 15.59 -15.29 4.39
C SER A 46 16.53 -14.08 4.28
N PRO A 47 16.41 -13.07 5.18
CA PRO A 47 17.32 -11.94 5.23
C PRO A 47 18.79 -12.33 5.47
N LYS A 48 19.02 -13.42 6.21
CA LYS A 48 20.37 -13.95 6.47
C LYS A 48 21.00 -14.51 5.18
N THR A 49 20.21 -15.25 4.40
CA THR A 49 20.64 -15.77 3.09
C THR A 49 20.94 -14.62 2.14
N ALA A 50 20.06 -13.63 2.05
CA ALA A 50 20.30 -12.43 1.25
C ALA A 50 21.62 -11.74 1.64
N ALA A 51 21.86 -11.52 2.94
CA ALA A 51 23.10 -10.93 3.42
C ALA A 51 24.34 -11.76 3.02
N ALA A 52 24.30 -13.09 3.18
CA ALA A 52 25.39 -13.96 2.78
C ALA A 52 25.65 -13.92 1.26
N LEU A 53 24.59 -13.90 0.44
CA LEU A 53 24.69 -13.80 -1.01
C LEU A 53 25.36 -12.49 -1.47
N THR A 54 25.21 -11.38 -0.73
CA THR A 54 25.94 -10.15 -1.07
C THR A 54 27.46 -10.30 -0.97
N LEU A 55 27.97 -11.27 -0.22
CA LEU A 55 29.40 -11.48 0.00
C LEU A 55 30.02 -12.43 -1.02
N THR A 56 29.24 -13.13 -1.84
CA THR A 56 29.76 -14.17 -2.75
C THR A 56 30.39 -13.58 -4.01
N ALA A 57 29.72 -12.62 -4.65
CA ALA A 57 30.19 -11.96 -5.86
C ALA A 57 29.59 -10.56 -6.02
N SER A 58 30.27 -9.69 -6.77
CA SER A 58 29.81 -8.31 -7.02
C SER A 58 28.49 -8.25 -7.79
N HIS A 59 28.31 -9.09 -8.82
CA HIS A 59 27.06 -9.13 -9.59
C HIS A 59 25.88 -9.68 -8.76
N VAL A 60 26.12 -10.73 -7.96
CA VAL A 60 25.09 -11.25 -7.03
C VAL A 60 24.69 -10.18 -6.04
N ARG A 61 25.65 -9.43 -5.50
CA ARG A 61 25.37 -8.28 -4.63
C ARG A 61 24.49 -7.23 -5.31
N GLU A 62 24.74 -6.91 -6.57
CA GLU A 62 23.92 -5.96 -7.32
C GLU A 62 22.48 -6.42 -7.50
N TRP A 63 22.24 -7.73 -7.62
CA TRP A 63 20.89 -8.30 -7.68
C TRP A 63 20.20 -8.29 -6.32
N VAL A 64 20.95 -8.63 -5.26
CA VAL A 64 20.39 -8.85 -3.92
C VAL A 64 20.22 -7.56 -3.10
N LEU A 65 21.09 -6.57 -3.26
CA LEU A 65 21.01 -5.32 -2.49
C LEU A 65 19.66 -4.59 -2.65
N PRO A 66 19.10 -4.42 -3.86
CA PRO A 66 17.77 -3.86 -4.02
C PRO A 66 16.71 -4.60 -3.20
N MET A 67 16.78 -5.93 -3.10
CA MET A 67 15.82 -6.72 -2.31
C MET A 67 16.00 -6.51 -0.81
N MET A 68 17.25 -6.46 -0.33
CA MET A 68 17.56 -6.26 1.09
C MET A 68 17.14 -4.88 1.60
N TYR A 69 17.33 -3.85 0.78
CA TYR A 69 17.03 -2.46 1.14
C TYR A 69 15.64 -2.01 0.69
N HIS A 70 14.90 -2.84 -0.06
CA HIS A 70 13.57 -2.50 -0.56
C HIS A 70 12.63 -2.07 0.58
N THR A 71 12.64 -2.85 1.67
CA THR A 71 11.81 -2.62 2.86
C THR A 71 12.70 -2.53 4.08
N VAL A 72 12.70 -1.36 4.72
CA VAL A 72 13.48 -1.08 5.93
C VAL A 72 12.54 -0.80 7.10
N VAL A 73 12.67 -1.57 8.17
CA VAL A 73 11.91 -1.41 9.41
C VAL A 73 12.87 -1.07 10.56
N LEU A 74 12.72 0.13 11.11
CA LEU A 74 13.53 0.66 12.21
C LEU A 74 12.67 0.74 13.46
N SER A 75 12.62 -0.36 14.21
CA SER A 75 11.79 -0.52 15.42
C SER A 75 12.49 -0.15 16.72
N THR A 76 13.81 0.05 16.70
CA THR A 76 14.60 0.39 17.89
C THR A 76 15.55 1.56 17.63
N SER A 77 15.87 2.36 18.65
CA SER A 77 16.84 3.46 18.53
C SER A 77 18.22 2.98 17.99
N PRO A 78 18.80 1.86 18.47
CA PRO A 78 20.03 1.31 17.88
C PRO A 78 19.91 0.96 16.39
N SER A 79 18.75 0.49 15.92
CA SER A 79 18.53 0.21 14.49
C SER A 79 18.55 1.48 13.64
N ILE A 80 18.03 2.60 14.17
CA ILE A 80 18.08 3.92 13.53
C ILE A 80 19.53 4.35 13.36
N THR A 81 20.34 4.31 14.41
CA THR A 81 21.75 4.73 14.35
C THR A 81 22.56 3.85 13.40
N LYS A 82 22.39 2.52 13.46
CA LYS A 82 23.07 1.59 12.56
C LYS A 82 22.68 1.80 11.10
N PHE A 83 21.40 2.02 10.83
CA PHE A 83 20.92 2.28 9.48
C PHE A 83 21.45 3.61 8.96
N LEU A 84 21.38 4.68 9.77
CA LEU A 84 21.95 5.98 9.43
C LEU A 84 23.44 5.87 9.10
N ALA A 85 24.21 5.16 9.92
CA ALA A 85 25.64 4.92 9.66
C ALA A 85 25.85 4.18 8.32
N ALA A 86 25.05 3.15 8.03
CA ALA A 86 25.13 2.42 6.77
C ALA A 86 24.84 3.31 5.56
N VAL A 87 23.76 4.10 5.60
CA VAL A 87 23.36 4.98 4.48
C VAL A 87 24.18 6.27 4.39
N SER A 88 24.90 6.64 5.45
CA SER A 88 25.79 7.81 5.47
C SER A 88 27.23 7.43 5.17
N SER A 89 27.58 6.14 5.15
CA SER A 89 28.92 5.69 4.86
C SER A 89 29.31 6.03 3.42
N THR A 90 29.92 7.20 3.25
CA THR A 90 30.63 7.61 2.03
C THR A 90 32.01 6.94 1.94
N HIS A 91 32.39 6.21 2.98
CA HIS A 91 33.75 5.70 3.22
C HIS A 91 34.14 4.46 2.43
N VAL A 92 33.31 3.98 1.48
CA VAL A 92 33.74 2.89 0.60
C VAL A 92 34.61 3.50 -0.50
N PRO A 93 35.92 3.18 -0.58
CA PRO A 93 36.80 3.73 -1.59
C PRO A 93 36.22 3.50 -2.99
N PRO A 94 36.42 4.43 -3.95
CA PRO A 94 35.91 4.26 -5.32
C PRO A 94 36.34 2.95 -5.97
N THR A 95 37.46 2.39 -5.54
CA THR A 95 38.07 1.14 -6.03
C THR A 95 37.54 -0.12 -5.36
N SER A 96 36.70 0.00 -4.31
CA SER A 96 36.23 -1.17 -3.58
C SER A 96 35.17 -1.92 -4.38
N ARG A 97 35.42 -3.22 -4.60
CA ARG A 97 34.45 -4.16 -5.18
C ARG A 97 33.17 -4.30 -4.36
N LEU A 98 33.18 -3.80 -3.13
CA LEU A 98 32.04 -3.83 -2.22
C LEU A 98 31.07 -2.66 -2.45
N ARG A 99 31.44 -1.67 -3.26
CA ARG A 99 30.64 -0.47 -3.50
C ARG A 99 29.36 -0.81 -4.27
N PRO A 100 28.17 -0.49 -3.74
CA PRO A 100 26.92 -0.57 -4.49
C PRO A 100 26.96 0.36 -5.71
N ARG A 101 26.41 -0.08 -6.86
CA ARG A 101 26.29 0.77 -8.05
C ARG A 101 25.38 1.98 -7.84
N ALA A 102 24.29 1.78 -7.08
CA ALA A 102 23.37 2.83 -6.69
C ALA A 102 23.56 3.17 -5.20
N PRO A 103 23.40 4.44 -4.80
CA PRO A 103 23.37 4.81 -3.39
C PRO A 103 22.34 3.97 -2.63
N LEU A 104 22.73 3.42 -1.47
CA LEU A 104 21.82 2.62 -0.63
C LEU A 104 20.49 3.32 -0.29
N PRO A 105 20.43 4.64 0.01
CA PRO A 105 19.16 5.33 0.23
C PRO A 105 18.18 5.24 -0.94
N ASP A 106 18.69 5.16 -2.18
CA ASP A 106 17.86 5.16 -3.38
C ASP A 106 17.19 3.80 -3.64
N LEU A 107 17.69 2.75 -2.98
CA LEU A 107 17.13 1.40 -3.02
C LEU A 107 15.90 1.26 -2.10
N VAL A 108 15.70 2.20 -1.17
CA VAL A 108 14.61 2.13 -0.18
C VAL A 108 13.30 2.57 -0.79
N ARG A 109 12.32 1.65 -0.82
CA ARG A 109 10.95 1.90 -1.31
C ARG A 109 9.92 1.93 -0.19
N ASN A 110 10.11 1.10 0.83
CA ASN A 110 9.23 1.00 1.98
C ASN A 110 10.06 1.32 3.23
N LEU A 111 9.72 2.39 3.93
CA LEU A 111 10.44 2.83 5.12
C LEU A 111 9.48 2.94 6.31
N ALA A 112 9.70 2.11 7.32
CA ALA A 112 8.99 2.20 8.59
C ALA A 112 9.96 2.63 9.70
N ILE A 113 9.73 3.81 10.29
CA ILE A 113 10.47 4.29 11.46
C ILE A 113 9.51 4.27 12.64
N LEU A 114 9.59 3.23 13.45
CA LEU A 114 8.67 2.95 14.55
C LEU A 114 9.28 3.22 15.92
N ALA A 115 10.59 3.36 15.97
CA ALA A 115 11.30 3.71 17.19
C ALA A 115 11.17 5.18 17.56
N LEU A 116 11.19 5.41 18.87
CA LEU A 116 11.47 6.70 19.49
C LEU A 116 12.99 6.91 19.48
N GLY A 117 13.56 7.12 18.29
CA GLY A 117 14.98 7.43 18.13
C GLY A 117 15.25 8.93 18.27
N PRO A 118 16.53 9.34 18.30
CA PRO A 118 16.92 10.74 18.20
C PRO A 118 16.31 11.36 16.94
N VAL A 119 15.54 12.42 17.10
CA VAL A 119 14.77 13.05 16.00
C VAL A 119 15.71 13.49 14.87
N ASP A 120 16.91 13.97 15.18
CA ASP A 120 17.90 14.40 14.17
C ASP A 120 18.36 13.24 13.27
N SER A 121 18.47 12.03 13.83
CA SER A 121 18.78 10.82 13.05
C SER A 121 17.62 10.43 12.15
N ILE A 122 16.39 10.56 12.63
CA ILE A 122 15.17 10.30 11.87
C ILE A 122 15.08 11.29 10.70
N VAL A 123 15.28 12.59 10.95
CA VAL A 123 15.31 13.64 9.93
C VAL A 123 16.34 13.31 8.85
N SER A 124 17.57 12.98 9.26
CA SER A 124 18.66 12.63 8.34
C SER A 124 18.34 11.41 7.47
N ILE A 125 17.71 10.38 8.03
CA ILE A 125 17.29 9.20 7.27
C ILE A 125 16.22 9.58 6.23
N ILE A 126 15.21 10.35 6.65
CA ILE A 126 14.09 10.76 5.80
C ILE A 126 14.57 11.59 4.60
N GLU A 127 15.50 12.52 4.82
CA GLU A 127 16.07 13.37 3.77
C GLU A 127 16.93 12.60 2.75
N ARG A 128 17.59 11.52 3.19
CA ARG A 128 18.41 10.66 2.34
C ARG A 128 17.55 9.70 1.52
N CYS A 129 16.49 9.14 2.11
CA CYS A 129 15.62 8.16 1.45
C CYS A 129 14.49 8.86 0.68
N ARG A 130 14.82 9.52 -0.42
CA ARG A 130 13.89 10.39 -1.18
C ARG A 130 12.87 9.64 -2.02
N TYR A 131 13.17 8.41 -2.42
CA TYR A 131 12.32 7.65 -3.34
C TYR A 131 11.42 6.61 -2.65
N VAL A 132 11.11 6.85 -1.38
CA VAL A 132 10.19 6.05 -0.58
C VAL A 132 8.77 6.20 -1.11
N GLN A 133 8.15 5.08 -1.44
CA GLN A 133 6.76 4.99 -1.91
C GLN A 133 5.81 4.78 -0.74
N ASN A 134 6.21 3.96 0.24
CA ASN A 134 5.38 3.61 1.39
C ASN A 134 6.12 3.96 2.69
N ARG A 135 5.49 4.78 3.53
CA ARG A 135 6.12 5.31 4.75
C ARG A 135 5.29 5.01 5.98
N ALA A 136 5.88 4.41 7.00
CA ALA A 136 5.26 4.31 8.33
C ALA A 136 6.02 5.13 9.36
N CYS A 137 5.32 5.99 10.08
CA CYS A 137 5.86 6.85 11.13
C CYS A 137 5.25 6.41 12.47
N GLY A 138 6.11 5.98 13.40
CA GLY A 138 5.78 5.69 14.80
C GLY A 138 6.33 6.73 15.79
N PHE A 139 7.02 7.75 15.29
CA PHE A 139 7.62 8.85 16.07
C PHE A 139 6.71 10.09 16.07
N SER A 140 6.97 11.03 16.98
CA SER A 140 6.20 12.28 17.09
C SER A 140 6.38 13.18 15.86
N LEU A 141 5.28 13.43 15.13
CA LEU A 141 5.29 14.32 13.97
C LEU A 141 5.46 15.78 14.36
N ALA A 142 4.96 16.19 15.53
CA ALA A 142 5.18 17.52 16.08
C ALA A 142 6.67 17.78 16.34
N GLY A 143 7.36 16.83 17.00
CA GLY A 143 8.80 16.92 17.21
C GLY A 143 9.61 16.93 15.91
N TYR A 144 9.15 16.19 14.90
CA TYR A 144 9.74 16.22 13.56
C TYR A 144 9.56 17.58 12.87
N LYS A 145 8.35 18.16 12.90
CA LYS A 145 8.07 19.51 12.37
C LYS A 145 8.98 20.55 13.01
N GLN A 146 9.04 20.57 14.35
CA GLN A 146 9.88 21.51 15.11
C GLN A 146 11.36 21.45 14.74
N ARG A 147 11.87 20.27 14.35
CA ARG A 147 13.28 20.08 13.97
C ARG A 147 13.57 20.38 12.51
N THR A 148 12.58 20.23 11.63
CA THR A 148 12.76 20.43 10.19
C THR A 148 12.44 21.85 9.73
N ALA A 149 11.67 22.57 10.53
CA ALA A 149 11.35 23.97 10.33
C ALA A 149 12.46 24.87 10.93
N PRO A 150 13.24 25.60 10.12
CA PRO A 150 13.93 26.78 10.63
C PRO A 150 12.89 27.77 11.18
N LEU A 151 13.32 28.75 11.99
CA LEU A 151 12.54 29.77 12.73
C LEU A 151 11.57 30.66 11.88
N GLU A 152 11.24 30.26 10.66
CA GLU A 152 10.29 30.92 9.77
C GLU A 152 8.83 30.49 10.08
N SER A 153 7.86 31.16 9.45
CA SER A 153 6.42 30.97 9.64
C SER A 153 5.96 29.50 9.61
N ASP A 154 4.92 29.17 10.37
CA ASP A 154 4.33 27.83 10.49
C ASP A 154 3.96 27.17 9.14
N GLU A 155 3.61 27.97 8.12
CA GLU A 155 3.27 27.46 6.79
C GLU A 155 4.50 26.93 6.03
N GLY A 156 5.63 27.64 6.11
CA GLY A 156 6.90 27.22 5.49
C GLY A 156 7.44 25.94 6.13
N ALA A 157 7.33 25.86 7.46
CA ALA A 157 7.63 24.67 8.25
C ALA A 157 6.88 23.43 7.74
N ASP A 158 5.56 23.57 7.55
CA ASP A 158 4.72 22.47 7.06
C ASP A 158 5.07 22.09 5.62
N ALA A 159 5.32 23.05 4.74
CA ALA A 159 5.69 22.77 3.35
C ALA A 159 7.00 21.95 3.23
N VAL A 160 8.01 22.29 4.04
CA VAL A 160 9.29 21.58 4.07
C VAL A 160 9.11 20.16 4.62
N ALA A 161 8.47 20.04 5.79
CA ALA A 161 8.23 18.74 6.42
C ALA A 161 7.39 17.81 5.52
N ARG A 162 6.34 18.35 4.90
CA ARG A 162 5.48 17.65 3.93
C ARG A 162 6.24 17.13 2.73
N THR A 163 7.11 17.94 2.15
CA THR A 163 7.93 17.55 0.99
C THR A 163 8.87 16.40 1.34
N ARG A 164 9.46 16.43 2.55
CA ARG A 164 10.36 15.37 3.04
C ARG A 164 9.62 14.08 3.38
N LEU A 165 8.38 14.19 3.87
CA LEU A 165 7.54 13.04 4.21
C LEU A 165 6.79 12.45 3.02
N ALA A 166 6.81 13.10 1.86
CA ALA A 166 6.06 12.69 0.69
C ALA A 166 6.25 11.20 0.37
N ALA A 167 5.11 10.52 0.23
CA ALA A 167 5.00 9.11 -0.09
C ALA A 167 3.61 8.88 -0.71
N ARG A 168 3.47 7.84 -1.52
CA ARG A 168 2.18 7.46 -2.11
C ARG A 168 1.26 6.85 -1.04
N GLU A 169 1.84 6.10 -0.12
CA GLU A 169 1.17 5.46 1.00
C GLU A 169 1.82 5.87 2.32
N GLN A 170 1.03 6.35 3.27
CA GLN A 170 1.50 6.81 4.57
C GLN A 170 0.73 6.12 5.71
N HIS A 171 1.45 5.71 6.76
CA HIS A 171 0.88 5.12 7.96
C HIS A 171 1.39 5.88 9.18
N PHE A 172 0.47 6.45 9.94
CA PHE A 172 0.77 7.12 11.20
C PHE A 172 0.28 6.23 12.34
N LEU A 173 1.23 5.74 13.13
CA LEU A 173 1.06 4.75 14.17
C LEU A 173 1.58 5.28 15.52
N GLY A 174 1.02 4.80 16.62
CA GLY A 174 1.51 5.10 17.96
C GLY A 174 1.62 6.60 18.24
N LEU A 175 2.82 7.10 18.50
CA LEU A 175 3.04 8.50 18.90
C LEU A 175 2.72 9.51 17.81
N SER A 176 2.83 9.13 16.54
CA SER A 176 2.55 10.06 15.44
C SER A 176 1.11 10.56 15.45
N CYS A 177 0.18 9.78 16.01
CA CYS A 177 -1.22 10.15 16.13
C CYS A 177 -1.62 10.50 17.57
N ARG A 178 -0.99 9.89 18.58
CA ARG A 178 -1.35 10.13 19.99
C ARG A 178 -1.17 11.58 20.41
N ASP A 179 -0.09 12.21 19.95
CA ASP A 179 0.24 13.59 20.33
C ASP A 179 -0.47 14.61 19.39
N GLY A 180 -1.39 14.13 18.55
CA GLY A 180 -1.97 14.89 17.44
C GLY A 180 -1.06 14.90 16.22
N PHE A 181 -1.65 15.11 15.05
CA PHE A 181 -0.92 15.39 13.82
C PHE A 181 -1.60 16.53 13.07
N HIS A 182 -0.81 17.35 12.38
CA HIS A 182 -1.37 18.38 11.51
C HIS A 182 -1.59 17.77 10.11
N PRO A 183 -2.81 17.80 9.54
CA PRO A 183 -3.07 17.27 8.20
C PRO A 183 -2.16 17.85 7.11
N ALA A 184 -1.68 19.09 7.26
CA ALA A 184 -0.72 19.70 6.33
C ALA A 184 0.64 18.99 6.27
N LEU A 185 0.99 18.11 7.21
CA LEU A 185 2.22 17.29 7.12
C LEU A 185 2.08 16.12 6.13
N ILE A 186 0.85 15.80 5.72
CA ILE A 186 0.55 14.76 4.73
C ILE A 186 0.79 15.35 3.34
N ALA A 187 1.50 14.61 2.49
CA ALA A 187 1.73 15.07 1.13
C ALA A 187 0.43 15.06 0.31
N PRO A 188 0.14 16.07 -0.51
CA PRO A 188 -1.11 16.14 -1.28
C PRO A 188 -1.25 15.01 -2.32
N SER A 189 -0.12 14.39 -2.68
CA SER A 189 -0.03 13.22 -3.57
C SER A 189 -0.31 11.89 -2.87
N THR A 190 -0.56 11.88 -1.56
CA THR A 190 -0.83 10.66 -0.80
C THR A 190 -2.17 10.08 -1.25
N THR A 191 -2.15 8.82 -1.68
CA THR A 191 -3.34 8.11 -2.20
C THR A 191 -3.90 7.13 -1.18
N HIS A 192 -3.07 6.63 -0.26
CA HIS A 192 -3.40 5.66 0.77
C HIS A 192 -2.91 6.17 2.12
N LEU A 193 -3.80 6.31 3.08
CA LEU A 193 -3.48 6.82 4.41
C LEU A 193 -4.02 5.87 5.48
N GLN A 194 -3.18 5.48 6.44
CA GLN A 194 -3.60 4.77 7.64
C GLN A 194 -3.31 5.60 8.88
N LEU A 195 -4.32 5.81 9.72
CA LEU A 195 -4.24 6.58 10.95
C LEU A 195 -4.62 5.70 12.14
N GLN A 196 -3.80 5.70 13.19
CA GLN A 196 -4.18 5.11 14.48
C GLN A 196 -4.76 6.20 15.38
N LEU A 197 -6.07 6.35 15.38
CA LEU A 197 -6.73 7.45 16.10
C LEU A 197 -7.05 7.08 17.56
N VAL A 198 -6.95 8.10 18.40
CA VAL A 198 -7.64 8.16 19.69
C VAL A 198 -8.85 9.08 19.57
N PRO A 199 -9.93 8.88 20.33
CA PRO A 199 -11.15 9.71 20.23
C PRO A 199 -10.90 11.22 20.25
N GLN A 200 -9.94 11.66 21.08
CA GLN A 200 -9.60 13.07 21.25
C GLN A 200 -9.04 13.71 19.96
N THR A 201 -8.47 12.89 19.07
CA THR A 201 -7.85 13.32 17.80
C THR A 201 -8.77 13.14 16.59
N ALA A 202 -10.02 12.72 16.80
CA ALA A 202 -10.97 12.48 15.70
C ALA A 202 -11.25 13.74 14.87
N HIS A 203 -11.30 14.91 15.52
CA HIS A 203 -11.54 16.21 14.86
C HIS A 203 -10.52 16.54 13.75
N LEU A 204 -9.31 15.95 13.79
CA LEU A 204 -8.28 16.16 12.77
C LEU A 204 -8.67 15.55 11.41
N LEU A 205 -9.63 14.64 11.37
CA LEU A 205 -10.14 14.04 10.13
C LEU A 205 -10.81 15.09 9.23
N SER A 206 -11.47 16.10 9.80
CA SER A 206 -12.16 17.15 9.05
C SER A 206 -11.25 17.93 8.09
N GLY A 207 -9.97 18.09 8.43
CA GLY A 207 -8.98 18.81 7.62
C GLY A 207 -8.32 17.98 6.51
N ILE A 208 -8.51 16.66 6.49
CA ILE A 208 -7.86 15.78 5.51
C ILE A 208 -8.27 16.09 4.06
N PRO A 209 -9.57 16.29 3.71
CA PRO A 209 -9.98 16.50 2.32
C PRO A 209 -9.32 17.73 1.67
N GLU A 210 -9.06 18.78 2.47
CA GLU A 210 -8.41 20.02 2.01
C GLU A 210 -6.91 19.81 1.74
N HIS A 211 -6.23 19.07 2.61
CA HIS A 211 -4.77 18.90 2.53
C HIS A 211 -4.33 17.72 1.66
N VAL A 212 -5.22 16.74 1.44
CA VAL A 212 -4.90 15.47 0.77
C VAL A 212 -5.92 15.15 -0.33
N PRO A 213 -6.02 16.00 -1.37
CA PRO A 213 -7.05 15.86 -2.40
C PRO A 213 -6.96 14.56 -3.20
N SER A 214 -5.76 13.96 -3.28
CA SER A 214 -5.52 12.71 -4.01
C SER A 214 -5.90 11.45 -3.21
N LEU A 215 -6.46 11.60 -2.01
CA LEU A 215 -6.72 10.48 -1.12
C LEU A 215 -7.83 9.56 -1.66
N THR A 216 -7.45 8.33 -2.01
CA THR A 216 -8.38 7.31 -2.52
C THR A 216 -8.73 6.26 -1.47
N HIS A 217 -7.84 6.02 -0.50
CA HIS A 217 -7.98 4.98 0.51
C HIS A 217 -7.61 5.52 1.89
N LEU A 218 -8.52 5.42 2.85
CA LEU A 218 -8.29 5.80 4.23
C LEU A 218 -8.56 4.61 5.15
N ALA A 219 -7.64 4.32 6.06
CA ALA A 219 -7.81 3.37 7.14
C ALA A 219 -7.72 4.09 8.49
N VAL A 220 -8.75 3.96 9.32
CA VAL A 220 -8.77 4.48 10.70
C VAL A 220 -8.73 3.28 11.64
N SER A 221 -7.64 3.15 12.39
CA SER A 221 -7.46 2.11 13.40
C SER A 221 -7.80 2.65 14.78
N LEU A 222 -8.78 2.05 15.44
CA LEU A 222 -9.22 2.37 16.79
C LEU A 222 -8.52 1.46 17.79
N SER A 223 -8.01 2.05 18.87
CA SER A 223 -7.42 1.29 19.98
C SER A 223 -8.46 0.42 20.67
N ALA A 224 -8.04 -0.74 21.19
CA ALA A 224 -8.86 -1.60 22.04
C ALA A 224 -9.38 -0.88 23.29
N SER A 225 -8.64 0.14 23.73
CA SER A 225 -9.01 0.98 24.88
C SER A 225 -10.07 2.02 24.56
N THR A 226 -10.54 2.11 23.31
CA THR A 226 -11.55 3.08 22.90
C THR A 226 -12.93 2.62 23.38
N PRO A 227 -13.58 3.33 24.30
CA PRO A 227 -14.90 2.93 24.75
C PRO A 227 -15.93 3.18 23.64
N ALA A 228 -16.95 2.33 23.54
CA ALA A 228 -18.03 2.49 22.55
C ALA A 228 -18.77 3.82 22.69
N SER A 229 -18.80 4.40 23.90
CA SER A 229 -19.36 5.72 24.18
C SER A 229 -18.63 6.88 23.50
N SER A 230 -17.43 6.66 22.96
CA SER A 230 -16.70 7.66 22.17
C SER A 230 -17.07 7.65 20.69
N LEU A 231 -17.77 6.62 20.19
CA LEU A 231 -18.21 6.58 18.78
C LEU A 231 -19.04 7.80 18.36
N PRO A 232 -20.01 8.31 19.16
CA PRO A 232 -20.78 9.50 18.79
C PRO A 232 -19.92 10.74 18.49
N GLN A 233 -18.68 10.82 18.98
CA GLN A 233 -17.74 11.90 18.65
C GLN A 233 -16.98 11.64 17.34
N LEU A 234 -16.65 10.38 17.05
CA LEU A 234 -15.89 9.98 15.86
C LEU A 234 -16.78 9.89 14.60
N LEU A 235 -18.00 9.39 14.75
CA LEU A 235 -18.88 9.11 13.62
C LEU A 235 -19.24 10.36 12.79
N PRO A 236 -19.53 11.54 13.39
CA PRO A 236 -19.77 12.77 12.63
C PRO A 236 -18.58 13.16 11.75
N GLU A 237 -17.36 13.02 12.26
CA GLU A 237 -16.12 13.33 11.54
C GLU A 237 -15.92 12.38 10.35
N LEU A 238 -16.18 11.08 10.53
CA LEU A 238 -16.11 10.11 9.43
C LEU A 238 -17.16 10.38 8.36
N VAL A 239 -18.39 10.75 8.75
CA VAL A 239 -19.46 11.11 7.82
C VAL A 239 -19.12 12.39 7.05
N GLN A 240 -18.58 13.40 7.73
CA GLN A 240 -18.14 14.65 7.09
C GLN A 240 -17.00 14.39 6.11
N LEU A 241 -16.03 13.55 6.49
CA LEU A 241 -14.93 13.13 5.62
C LEU A 241 -15.44 12.42 4.36
N LEU A 242 -16.39 11.49 4.49
CA LEU A 242 -17.01 10.80 3.34
C LEU A 242 -17.73 11.78 2.41
N ARG A 243 -18.42 12.78 2.94
CA ARG A 243 -19.15 13.80 2.16
C ARG A 243 -18.21 14.74 1.43
N ASN A 244 -17.13 15.16 2.10
CA ASN A 244 -16.19 16.15 1.56
C ASN A 244 -15.13 15.53 0.64
N SER A 245 -14.95 14.21 0.67
CA SER A 245 -13.97 13.50 -0.16
C SER A 245 -14.63 12.82 -1.35
N SER A 246 -14.60 13.47 -2.51
CA SER A 246 -15.11 12.93 -3.76
C SER A 246 -14.20 11.84 -4.37
N THR A 247 -12.90 11.88 -4.07
CA THR A 247 -11.88 10.95 -4.56
C THR A 247 -11.76 9.69 -3.71
N LEU A 248 -12.28 9.71 -2.48
CA LEU A 248 -12.19 8.58 -1.56
C LEU A 248 -13.06 7.43 -2.05
N GLN A 249 -12.43 6.28 -2.27
CA GLN A 249 -13.03 5.04 -2.75
C GLN A 249 -13.27 4.04 -1.63
N VAL A 250 -12.38 4.03 -0.62
CA VAL A 250 -12.47 3.10 0.51
C VAL A 250 -12.19 3.84 1.81
N LEU A 251 -13.11 3.71 2.77
CA LEU A 251 -12.92 4.07 4.16
C LEU A 251 -12.96 2.80 5.01
N MET A 252 -11.82 2.37 5.51
CA MET A 252 -11.73 1.20 6.38
C MET A 252 -11.65 1.63 7.85
N VAL A 253 -12.51 1.08 8.70
CA VAL A 253 -12.43 1.26 10.16
C VAL A 253 -11.98 -0.04 10.78
N GLN A 254 -10.78 -0.04 11.37
CA GLN A 254 -10.18 -1.21 12.00
C GLN A 254 -10.30 -1.11 13.52
N VAL A 255 -10.71 -2.19 14.19
CA VAL A 255 -10.76 -2.23 15.67
C VAL A 255 -9.68 -3.15 16.22
N ALA A 256 -8.73 -2.60 16.98
CA ALA A 256 -7.62 -3.36 17.53
C ALA A 256 -7.94 -4.08 18.84
N GLY A 257 -7.21 -5.16 19.12
CA GLY A 257 -7.19 -5.89 20.40
C GLY A 257 -8.30 -6.91 20.61
N PHE A 258 -8.34 -7.53 21.80
CA PHE A 258 -9.35 -8.49 22.21
C PHE A 258 -10.51 -7.77 22.92
N GLY A 259 -11.76 -8.22 22.73
CA GLY A 259 -12.95 -7.59 23.35
C GLY A 259 -13.65 -6.53 22.49
N HIS A 260 -13.33 -6.46 21.20
CA HIS A 260 -13.87 -5.50 20.24
C HIS A 260 -15.32 -5.77 19.80
N VAL A 261 -15.98 -6.82 20.31
CA VAL A 261 -17.32 -7.23 19.84
C VAL A 261 -18.30 -6.07 19.92
N LYS A 262 -18.45 -5.44 21.10
CA LYS A 262 -19.37 -4.30 21.28
C LYS A 262 -19.07 -3.10 20.38
N LEU A 263 -17.79 -2.80 20.18
CA LEU A 263 -17.37 -1.66 19.35
C LEU A 263 -17.58 -1.96 17.86
N THR A 264 -17.34 -3.21 17.46
CA THR A 264 -17.56 -3.71 16.10
C THR A 264 -19.06 -3.73 15.79
N ASP A 265 -19.88 -4.26 16.71
CA ASP A 265 -21.34 -4.28 16.59
C ASP A 265 -21.90 -2.87 16.44
N ALA A 266 -21.43 -1.92 17.25
CA ALA A 266 -21.85 -0.52 17.15
C ALA A 266 -21.41 0.15 15.84
N LEU A 267 -20.22 -0.19 15.32
CA LEU A 267 -19.77 0.27 14.00
C LEU A 267 -20.55 -0.36 12.85
N ASP A 268 -20.93 -1.64 12.96
CA ASP A 268 -21.77 -2.34 12.00
C ASP A 268 -23.21 -1.81 12.01
N GLU A 269 -23.74 -1.46 13.19
CA GLU A 269 -25.02 -0.76 13.34
C GLU A 269 -24.97 0.64 12.72
N TRP A 270 -23.93 1.41 13.00
CA TRP A 270 -23.70 2.70 12.36
C TRP A 270 -23.62 2.59 10.83
N ARG A 271 -22.86 1.62 10.32
CA ARG A 271 -22.76 1.36 8.87
C ARG A 271 -24.13 1.05 8.26
N SER A 272 -24.98 0.35 9.02
CA SER A 272 -26.33 -0.01 8.58
C SER A 272 -27.30 1.19 8.59
N SER A 273 -27.08 2.18 9.46
CA SER A 273 -27.93 3.37 9.60
C SER A 273 -27.50 4.58 8.76
N THR A 274 -26.21 4.81 8.57
CA THR A 274 -25.69 5.94 7.77
C THR A 274 -25.79 5.66 6.29
N ALA A 275 -26.99 5.80 5.73
CA ALA A 275 -27.27 5.91 4.30
C ALA A 275 -26.38 5.03 3.39
N GLN A 276 -26.13 3.78 3.80
CA GLN A 276 -25.34 2.76 3.08
C GLN A 276 -24.19 3.32 2.23
N ASP A 277 -23.24 4.08 2.79
CA ASP A 277 -22.06 4.42 2.00
C ASP A 277 -21.23 3.13 1.79
N ASP A 278 -21.25 2.59 0.56
CA ASP A 278 -20.62 1.31 0.23
C ASP A 278 -19.11 1.32 0.48
N ARG A 279 -18.52 2.52 0.49
CA ARG A 279 -17.08 2.72 0.67
C ARG A 279 -16.61 2.31 2.07
N VAL A 280 -17.52 2.20 3.04
CA VAL A 280 -17.19 1.94 4.45
C VAL A 280 -17.01 0.45 4.73
N VAL A 281 -15.81 0.05 5.12
CA VAL A 281 -15.47 -1.33 5.51
C VAL A 281 -15.07 -1.38 6.97
N VAL A 282 -15.82 -2.10 7.80
CA VAL A 282 -15.46 -2.36 9.20
C VAL A 282 -14.74 -3.70 9.26
N CYS A 283 -13.59 -3.76 9.92
CA CYS A 283 -12.89 -5.03 10.13
C CYS A 283 -12.11 -5.08 11.45
N ALA A 284 -11.79 -6.28 11.93
CA ALA A 284 -10.86 -6.45 13.02
C ALA A 284 -9.45 -6.00 12.57
N ALA A 285 -8.77 -5.20 13.40
CA ALA A 285 -7.38 -4.87 13.15
C ALA A 285 -6.52 -6.11 13.43
N PRO A 286 -5.39 -6.27 12.72
CA PRO A 286 -4.46 -7.34 13.02
C PRO A 286 -3.81 -7.16 14.40
N ILE A 287 -3.29 -8.26 14.94
CA ILE A 287 -2.60 -8.28 16.24
C ILE A 287 -1.45 -7.26 16.29
N SER A 288 -0.80 -7.00 15.16
CA SER A 288 0.27 -6.02 15.04
C SER A 288 0.13 -5.23 13.74
N LEU A 289 -0.10 -3.91 13.86
CA LEU A 289 -0.10 -2.99 12.71
C LEU A 289 1.26 -2.94 12.02
N VAL A 290 2.35 -3.14 12.77
CA VAL A 290 3.71 -3.24 12.22
C VAL A 290 3.85 -4.47 11.33
N ARG A 291 3.30 -5.60 11.78
CA ARG A 291 3.27 -6.84 11.00
C ARG A 291 2.39 -6.68 9.77
N GLN A 292 1.21 -6.09 9.92
CA GLN A 292 0.32 -5.77 8.80
C GLN A 292 1.03 -4.93 7.74
N TRP A 293 1.73 -3.88 8.15
CA TRP A 293 2.51 -3.03 7.26
C TRP A 293 3.62 -3.81 6.55
N THR A 294 4.29 -4.72 7.27
CA THR A 294 5.33 -5.56 6.67
C THR A 294 4.72 -6.53 5.65
N ASP A 295 3.57 -7.12 5.98
CA ASP A 295 2.85 -8.07 5.14
C ASP A 295 2.26 -7.41 3.89
N THR A 296 1.80 -6.15 3.97
CA THR A 296 1.30 -5.39 2.81
C THR A 296 2.40 -5.00 1.82
N ASN A 297 3.63 -4.84 2.32
CA ASN A 297 4.79 -4.48 1.52
C ASN A 297 5.57 -5.69 0.99
N GLY A 298 5.13 -6.91 1.30
CA GLY A 298 5.63 -8.11 0.63
C GLY A 298 5.32 -8.07 -0.87
N PHE A 299 5.98 -8.94 -1.66
CA PHE A 299 5.77 -9.05 -3.11
C PHE A 299 4.31 -9.31 -3.54
N ALA A 300 3.43 -9.68 -2.60
CA ALA A 300 1.99 -9.74 -2.79
C ALA A 300 1.39 -8.32 -2.78
N VAL A 301 1.47 -7.64 -3.93
CA VAL A 301 0.94 -6.29 -4.15
C VAL A 301 -0.45 -6.12 -3.50
N GLY A 302 -0.63 -5.09 -2.66
CA GLY A 302 -1.94 -4.55 -2.26
C GLY A 302 -2.73 -5.27 -1.15
N GLY A 303 -2.14 -6.17 -0.37
CA GLY A 303 -2.85 -7.08 0.56
C GLY A 303 -4.03 -6.49 1.36
N LEU A 304 -3.82 -5.41 2.11
CA LEU A 304 -4.85 -4.79 2.97
C LEU A 304 -5.94 -4.09 2.15
N TRP A 305 -5.53 -3.19 1.27
CA TRP A 305 -6.41 -2.35 0.46
C TRP A 305 -7.24 -3.19 -0.51
N ARG A 306 -6.63 -4.18 -1.18
CA ARG A 306 -7.34 -5.09 -2.10
C ARG A 306 -8.47 -5.87 -1.42
N LYS A 307 -8.31 -6.25 -0.15
CA LYS A 307 -9.37 -6.91 0.60
C LYS A 307 -10.56 -5.97 0.80
N ALA A 308 -10.29 -4.74 1.22
CA ALA A 308 -11.32 -3.73 1.42
C ALA A 308 -11.99 -3.32 0.09
N GLU A 309 -11.21 -3.06 -0.96
CA GLU A 309 -11.70 -2.79 -2.33
C GLU A 309 -12.62 -3.90 -2.84
N ARG A 310 -12.28 -5.16 -2.59
CA ARG A 310 -13.12 -6.30 -2.99
C ARG A 310 -14.49 -6.23 -2.33
N VAL A 311 -14.54 -5.99 -1.02
CA VAL A 311 -15.79 -5.85 -0.26
C VAL A 311 -16.62 -4.68 -0.79
N VAL A 312 -16.00 -3.52 -1.05
CA VAL A 312 -16.69 -2.35 -1.62
C VAL A 312 -17.25 -2.67 -3.01
N ARG A 313 -16.45 -3.29 -3.88
CA ARG A 313 -16.84 -3.67 -5.24
C ARG A 313 -18.01 -4.65 -5.27
N GLU A 314 -17.97 -5.68 -4.41
CA GLU A 314 -19.06 -6.66 -4.29
C GLU A 314 -20.38 -5.99 -3.88
N ARG A 315 -20.33 -5.03 -2.94
CA ARG A 315 -21.51 -4.27 -2.51
C ARG A 315 -22.07 -3.38 -3.61
N GLN A 316 -21.19 -2.64 -4.29
CA GLN A 316 -21.58 -1.78 -5.42
C GLN A 316 -22.22 -2.61 -6.54
N GLU A 317 -21.68 -3.79 -6.83
CA GLU A 317 -22.24 -4.70 -7.82
C GLU A 317 -23.62 -5.24 -7.39
N ASN A 318 -23.77 -5.65 -6.14
CA ASN A 318 -25.04 -6.12 -5.59
C ASN A 318 -26.12 -5.03 -5.68
N ARG A 319 -25.80 -3.79 -5.29
CA ARG A 319 -26.75 -2.67 -5.39
C ARG A 319 -27.13 -2.33 -6.83
N ARG A 320 -26.18 -2.42 -7.75
CA ARG A 320 -26.48 -2.27 -9.19
C ARG A 320 -27.44 -3.36 -9.66
N ARG A 321 -27.21 -4.62 -9.27
CA ARG A 321 -28.11 -5.74 -9.61
C ARG A 321 -29.51 -5.55 -9.02
N GLU A 322 -29.62 -5.17 -7.75
CA GLU A 322 -30.90 -4.89 -7.10
C GLU A 322 -31.65 -3.72 -7.76
N ALA A 323 -30.93 -2.66 -8.15
CA ALA A 323 -31.52 -1.54 -8.88
C ALA A 323 -32.03 -1.96 -10.27
N GLU A 324 -31.26 -2.76 -11.01
CA GLU A 324 -31.68 -3.31 -12.30
C GLU A 324 -32.89 -4.25 -12.16
N GLU A 325 -32.94 -5.07 -11.12
CA GLU A 325 -34.10 -5.93 -10.83
C GLU A 325 -35.34 -5.12 -10.44
N ARG A 326 -35.17 -4.09 -9.62
CA ARG A 326 -36.24 -3.16 -9.25
C ARG A 326 -36.78 -2.42 -10.47
N GLU A 327 -35.90 -1.97 -11.36
CA GLU A 327 -36.29 -1.33 -12.62
C GLU A 327 -37.06 -2.30 -13.52
N LYS A 328 -36.62 -3.56 -13.65
CA LYS A 328 -37.34 -4.62 -14.39
C LYS A 328 -38.73 -4.90 -13.82
N ARG A 329 -38.92 -4.80 -12.50
CA ARG A 329 -40.23 -4.95 -11.84
C ARG A 329 -41.13 -3.73 -12.05
N ILE A 330 -40.57 -2.53 -12.04
CA ILE A 330 -41.34 -1.27 -12.17
C ILE A 330 -41.72 -0.99 -13.62
N ARG A 331 -40.85 -1.29 -14.60
CA ARG A 331 -41.21 -1.18 -16.02
C ARG A 331 -42.39 -2.13 -16.24
N PRO A 332 -43.63 -1.63 -16.38
CA PRO A 332 -44.74 -2.52 -16.66
C PRO A 332 -44.36 -3.25 -17.95
N MET A 333 -44.64 -4.55 -18.02
CA MET A 333 -44.73 -5.20 -19.32
C MET A 333 -45.84 -4.46 -20.07
N VAL A 334 -45.48 -3.36 -20.73
CA VAL A 334 -46.19 -2.87 -21.89
C VAL A 334 -45.96 -3.98 -22.91
N ARG A 335 -46.72 -5.06 -22.75
CA ARG A 335 -47.12 -5.91 -23.85
C ARG A 335 -47.77 -4.90 -24.78
N PHE A 336 -47.01 -4.43 -25.75
CA PHE A 336 -47.57 -3.97 -26.99
C PHE A 336 -48.44 -5.14 -27.42
N GLN A 337 -49.73 -5.11 -27.06
CA GLN A 337 -50.72 -5.84 -27.80
C GLN A 337 -50.48 -5.34 -29.21
N ALA A 338 -49.96 -6.22 -30.06
CA ALA A 338 -49.79 -5.93 -31.45
C ALA A 338 -51.17 -5.48 -31.92
N ILE A 339 -51.35 -4.17 -32.09
CA ILE A 339 -52.53 -3.63 -32.71
C ILE A 339 -52.56 -4.38 -34.04
N PRO A 340 -53.58 -5.23 -34.29
CA PRO A 340 -53.65 -6.00 -35.52
C PRO A 340 -53.52 -4.97 -36.63
N ARG A 341 -52.44 -5.07 -37.41
CA ARG A 341 -52.22 -4.16 -38.52
C ARG A 341 -53.48 -4.27 -39.38
N PRO A 342 -54.21 -3.17 -39.63
CA PRO A 342 -55.28 -3.23 -40.59
C PRO A 342 -54.70 -3.78 -41.88
N GLU A 343 -55.37 -4.79 -42.45
CA GLU A 343 -55.05 -5.38 -43.74
C GLU A 343 -55.13 -4.30 -44.83
N MET A 344 -54.08 -3.49 -44.93
CA MET A 344 -53.86 -2.63 -46.07
C MET A 344 -53.55 -3.55 -47.23
N GLY A 345 -54.54 -3.68 -48.11
CA GLY A 345 -54.57 -4.59 -49.24
C GLY A 345 -53.23 -4.70 -49.97
N ARG A 346 -52.93 -5.95 -50.34
CA ARG A 346 -51.82 -6.35 -51.22
C ARG A 346 -51.75 -5.44 -52.45
N ARG A 347 -50.94 -4.38 -52.40
CA ARG A 347 -50.35 -3.80 -53.60
C ARG A 347 -49.06 -4.56 -53.88
N LYS A 348 -49.10 -5.37 -54.95
CA LYS A 348 -47.93 -5.97 -55.58
C LYS A 348 -47.01 -4.84 -56.05
N THR A 349 -46.04 -4.44 -55.25
CA THR A 349 -44.89 -3.65 -55.74
C THR A 349 -43.67 -4.55 -55.80
N SER A 350 -43.46 -5.02 -57.02
CA SER A 350 -42.20 -5.28 -57.68
C SER A 350 -40.94 -4.94 -56.87
N SER A 351 -40.21 -5.99 -56.51
CA SER A 351 -38.77 -6.13 -56.73
C SER A 351 -37.97 -4.83 -56.94
N SER A 352 -37.22 -4.41 -55.92
CA SER A 352 -35.92 -3.78 -56.17
C SER A 352 -34.90 -4.24 -55.13
N ARG A 353 -33.96 -5.03 -55.63
CA ARG A 353 -32.82 -5.65 -54.99
C ARG A 353 -31.82 -4.56 -54.57
N VAL A 354 -31.84 -4.12 -53.31
CA VAL A 354 -30.80 -3.20 -52.78
C VAL A 354 -29.78 -4.01 -51.99
N ARG A 355 -28.67 -4.28 -52.67
CA ARG A 355 -27.45 -4.91 -52.19
C ARG A 355 -26.74 -3.93 -51.25
N ARG A 356 -26.94 -4.02 -49.93
CA ARG A 356 -26.13 -3.26 -48.96
C ARG A 356 -24.81 -3.99 -48.70
N LEU A 357 -23.75 -3.42 -49.26
CA LEU A 357 -22.34 -3.69 -48.96
C LEU A 357 -22.08 -3.57 -47.46
N ARG A 358 -21.65 -4.67 -46.85
CA ARG A 358 -21.04 -4.68 -45.52
C ARG A 358 -19.62 -4.13 -45.63
N SER A 359 -19.43 -2.86 -45.32
CA SER A 359 -18.09 -2.30 -45.05
C SER A 359 -17.61 -2.80 -43.68
N ARG A 360 -16.71 -3.79 -43.70
CA ARG A 360 -15.88 -4.19 -42.57
C ARG A 360 -14.83 -3.10 -42.32
N SER A 361 -15.06 -2.22 -41.35
CA SER A 361 -14.00 -1.37 -40.78
C SER A 361 -13.29 -2.14 -39.67
N ARG A 362 -12.22 -2.85 -40.05
CA ARG A 362 -11.18 -3.32 -39.12
C ARG A 362 -10.26 -2.13 -38.82
N SER A 363 -10.46 -1.44 -37.71
CA SER A 363 -9.44 -0.53 -37.16
C SER A 363 -8.47 -1.35 -36.32
N ARG A 364 -7.37 -1.74 -36.98
CA ARG A 364 -6.13 -2.23 -36.37
C ARG A 364 -5.35 -0.97 -35.98
N THR A 365 -5.30 -0.61 -34.70
CA THR A 365 -4.33 0.37 -34.20
C THR A 365 -3.20 -0.38 -33.53
N SER A 366 -2.08 -0.38 -34.22
CA SER A 366 -0.77 -0.85 -33.80
C SER A 366 0.17 0.36 -33.76
N GLU A 367 0.61 0.74 -32.57
CA GLU A 367 1.77 1.60 -32.31
C GLU A 367 2.32 1.07 -30.97
N ARG A 368 3.42 0.30 -30.89
CA ARG A 368 4.82 0.50 -31.32
C ARG A 368 5.44 1.83 -30.86
N PHE A 369 6.05 1.74 -29.69
CA PHE A 369 7.34 2.27 -29.23
C PHE A 369 8.30 2.85 -30.28
N ILE A 370 9.19 3.73 -29.77
CA ILE A 370 10.57 4.13 -30.15
C ILE A 370 10.64 5.68 -30.06
N VAL A 371 11.55 6.39 -29.38
CA VAL A 371 12.90 6.15 -28.80
C VAL A 371 12.93 6.61 -27.34
#